data_AF-A0A7K2XPF7-F1
#
_entry.id   AF-A0A7K2XPF7-F1
#
_cell.length_a   1.000
_cell.length_b   1.000
_cell.length_c   1.000
_cell.angle_alpha   90.00
_cell.angle_beta   90.00
_cell.angle_gamma   90.00
#
_symmetry.space_group_name_H-M   'P 1'
#
loop_
_entity.id
_entity.type
_entity.pdbx_description
1 polymer ?
#
loop_
_entity_poly.entity_id
_entity_poly.type
_entity_poly.pdbx_seq_one_letter_code
_entity_poly.pdbx_strand_id
1 'polypeptide(L)'
;MGRLWDKYTGTRYPDSGIAPLPTMELRETLLAINGQDVPFRIRYAFPKEKADLVAEWRVMKPASGSGVSRRQVELRLKIRMRFIPLQREVRTLDEQVQVTWVGDPPKLAVSRESGSGPAPRVAREWTYEKGPDGRRRKVETFRFDSRDMKDPLRNLVLEAGWTWRGVVYRF
;
A
#
# COMPACT_ATOMS: atom_id res chain seq x y z
N MET A 1 -5.77 -23.21 12.70
CA MET A 1 -6.29 -21.83 12.82
C MET A 1 -7.23 -21.58 11.64
N GLY A 2 -8.50 -21.29 11.88
CA GLY A 2 -9.57 -21.43 10.88
C GLY A 2 -9.71 -20.29 9.86
N ARG A 3 -10.34 -20.60 8.71
CA ARG A 3 -10.62 -19.72 7.54
C ARG A 3 -11.22 -18.35 7.87
N LEU A 4 -11.84 -18.19 9.05
CA LEU A 4 -12.42 -16.92 9.50
C LEU A 4 -11.34 -15.87 9.79
N TRP A 5 -10.22 -16.25 10.42
CA TRP A 5 -9.11 -15.34 10.71
C TRP A 5 -8.39 -14.89 9.43
N ASP A 6 -8.28 -15.78 8.44
CA ASP A 6 -7.71 -15.50 7.13
C ASP A 6 -8.47 -14.37 6.39
N LYS A 7 -9.79 -14.29 6.57
CA LYS A 7 -10.60 -13.21 5.99
C LYS A 7 -10.28 -11.85 6.62
N TYR A 8 -10.01 -11.82 7.93
CA TYR A 8 -9.68 -10.58 8.66
C TYR A 8 -8.25 -10.10 8.39
N THR A 9 -7.29 -11.02 8.24
CA THR A 9 -5.89 -10.68 7.92
C THR A 9 -5.65 -10.47 6.42
N GLY A 10 -6.61 -10.85 5.58
CA GLY A 10 -6.46 -10.78 4.12
C GLY A 10 -5.56 -11.87 3.55
N THR A 11 -5.40 -13.00 4.26
CA THR A 11 -4.68 -14.18 3.76
C THR A 11 -5.33 -14.69 2.46
N ARG A 12 -4.51 -15.07 1.49
CA ARG A 12 -4.91 -15.74 0.24
C ARG A 12 -3.95 -16.87 -0.06
N TYR A 13 -4.48 -17.94 -0.63
CA TYR A 13 -3.74 -19.15 -1.00
C TYR A 13 -3.67 -19.23 -2.52
N PRO A 14 -2.57 -19.76 -3.09
CA PRO A 14 -2.45 -19.97 -4.53
C PRO A 14 -3.47 -21.00 -5.00
N ASP A 15 -3.78 -20.98 -6.30
CA ASP A 15 -4.66 -21.99 -6.88
C ASP A 15 -4.01 -23.39 -6.82
N SER A 16 -4.86 -24.42 -6.73
CA SER A 16 -4.40 -25.80 -6.68
C SER A 16 -3.66 -26.18 -7.96
N GLY A 17 -2.46 -26.74 -7.83
CA GLY A 17 -1.65 -27.21 -8.95
C GLY A 17 -0.54 -26.25 -9.38
N ILE A 18 -0.47 -25.04 -8.80
CA ILE A 18 0.68 -24.15 -9.02
C ILE A 18 1.85 -24.64 -8.16
N ALA A 19 2.95 -25.02 -8.82
CA ALA A 19 4.19 -25.38 -8.13
C ALA A 19 4.87 -24.09 -7.59
N PRO A 20 5.27 -24.05 -6.31
CA PRO A 20 5.87 -22.86 -5.73
C PRO A 20 7.26 -22.58 -6.32
N LEU A 21 7.48 -21.36 -6.80
CA LEU A 21 8.78 -20.90 -7.28
C LEU A 21 9.84 -20.95 -6.16
N PRO A 22 11.13 -21.14 -6.50
CA PRO A 22 12.23 -20.88 -5.59
C PRO A 22 12.16 -19.46 -5.00
N THR A 23 12.58 -19.30 -3.74
CA THR A 23 12.54 -18.00 -3.04
C THR A 23 13.26 -16.90 -3.80
N MET A 24 14.36 -17.23 -4.47
CA MET A 24 15.14 -16.29 -5.27
C MET A 24 14.34 -15.81 -6.49
N GLU A 25 13.69 -16.72 -7.21
CA GLU A 25 12.86 -16.36 -8.36
C GLU A 25 11.65 -15.52 -7.95
N LEU A 26 10.96 -15.88 -6.86
CA LEU A 26 9.89 -15.05 -6.30
C LEU A 26 10.37 -13.62 -5.99
N ARG A 27 11.58 -13.48 -5.42
CA ARG A 27 12.16 -12.17 -5.11
C ARG A 27 12.37 -11.35 -6.37
N GLU A 28 12.99 -11.94 -7.39
CA GLU A 28 13.24 -11.26 -8.67
C GLU A 28 11.94 -10.88 -9.36
N THR A 29 10.93 -11.77 -9.38
CA THR A 29 9.59 -11.48 -9.92
C THR A 29 8.96 -10.28 -9.23
N LEU A 30 9.03 -10.20 -7.90
CA LEU A 30 8.51 -9.05 -7.17
C LEU A 30 9.30 -7.78 -7.53
N LEU A 31 10.63 -7.81 -7.50
CA LEU A 31 11.46 -6.65 -7.82
C LEU A 31 11.26 -6.14 -9.27
N ALA A 32 10.96 -7.03 -10.20
CA ALA A 32 10.72 -6.70 -11.61
C ALA A 32 9.50 -5.79 -11.83
N ILE A 33 8.53 -5.75 -10.89
CA ILE A 33 7.35 -4.89 -11.02
C ILE A 33 7.71 -3.39 -11.02
N ASN A 34 8.88 -3.02 -10.48
CA ASN A 34 9.36 -1.62 -10.49
C ASN A 34 9.50 -1.03 -11.89
N GLY A 35 9.68 -1.87 -12.91
CA GLY A 35 9.79 -1.44 -14.31
C GLY A 35 8.44 -1.31 -15.03
N GLN A 36 7.33 -1.59 -14.34
CA GLN A 36 5.98 -1.51 -14.88
C GLN A 36 5.31 -0.17 -14.53
N ASP A 37 4.18 0.11 -15.15
CA ASP A 37 3.34 1.28 -14.84
C ASP A 37 2.56 1.06 -13.54
N VAL A 38 3.28 1.03 -12.41
CA VAL A 38 2.73 0.91 -11.05
C VAL A 38 3.05 2.16 -10.24
N PRO A 39 2.15 2.59 -9.34
CA PRO A 39 2.32 3.85 -8.62
C PRO A 39 3.26 3.74 -7.40
N PHE A 40 3.85 2.58 -7.17
CA PHE A 40 4.67 2.24 -5.99
C PHE A 40 6.01 1.65 -6.39
N ARG A 41 6.93 1.55 -5.43
CA ARG A 41 8.24 0.90 -5.63
C ARG A 41 8.47 -0.22 -4.62
N ILE A 42 9.11 -1.30 -5.05
CA ILE A 42 9.64 -2.36 -4.21
C ILE A 42 11.15 -2.19 -4.05
N ARG A 43 11.64 -2.39 -2.84
CA ARG A 43 13.07 -2.43 -2.55
C ARG A 43 13.38 -3.52 -1.55
N TYR A 44 14.65 -3.85 -1.44
CA TYR A 44 15.17 -4.58 -0.29
C TYR A 44 14.81 -3.86 1.01
N ALA A 45 14.42 -4.64 2.01
CA ALA A 45 14.12 -4.13 3.33
C ALA A 45 15.42 -3.66 4.02
N PHE A 46 15.31 -2.58 4.81
CA PHE A 46 16.40 -2.20 5.70
C PHE A 46 16.43 -3.13 6.93
N PRO A 47 17.59 -3.28 7.61
CA PRO A 47 17.71 -4.18 8.77
C PRO A 47 16.63 -3.95 9.85
N LYS A 48 16.25 -2.70 10.10
CA LYS A 48 15.21 -2.33 11.08
C LYS A 48 13.78 -2.71 10.68
N GLU A 49 13.54 -3.01 9.40
CA GLU A 49 12.20 -3.32 8.89
C GLU A 49 11.84 -4.81 9.09
N LYS A 50 12.82 -5.67 9.40
CA LYS A 50 12.64 -7.10 9.71
C LYS A 50 11.82 -7.87 8.67
N ALA A 51 12.09 -7.58 7.41
CA ALA A 51 11.46 -8.16 6.24
C ALA A 51 12.53 -8.46 5.18
N ASP A 52 12.17 -9.13 4.09
CA ASP A 52 13.04 -9.33 2.94
C ASP A 52 12.90 -8.18 1.94
N LEU A 53 11.66 -7.82 1.64
CA LEU A 53 11.31 -6.73 0.74
C LEU A 53 10.32 -5.77 1.39
N VAL A 54 10.31 -4.53 0.90
CA VAL A 54 9.31 -3.51 1.25
C VAL A 54 8.79 -2.88 -0.03
N ALA A 55 7.48 -2.99 -0.24
CA ALA A 55 6.78 -2.14 -1.20
C ALA A 55 6.41 -0.84 -0.50
N GLU A 56 6.61 0.29 -1.16
CA GLU A 56 6.28 1.60 -0.63
C GLU A 56 5.65 2.51 -1.67
N TRP A 57 4.65 3.26 -1.21
CA TRP A 57 3.89 4.20 -2.02
C TRP A 57 3.72 5.51 -1.26
N ARG A 58 4.04 6.64 -1.91
CA ARG A 58 3.83 7.98 -1.38
C ARG A 58 2.87 8.74 -2.27
N VAL A 59 1.84 9.31 -1.67
CA VAL A 59 0.80 10.02 -2.38
C VAL A 59 0.54 11.37 -1.72
N MET A 60 0.66 12.44 -2.49
CA MET A 60 0.29 13.77 -2.07
C MET A 60 -1.18 13.99 -2.40
N LYS A 61 -2.00 14.26 -1.38
CA LYS A 61 -3.37 14.74 -1.59
C LYS A 61 -3.35 16.16 -2.15
N PRO A 62 -4.40 16.66 -2.81
CA PRO A 62 -4.51 18.06 -3.17
C PRO A 62 -4.28 18.99 -1.96
N ALA A 63 -3.58 20.10 -2.17
CA ALA A 63 -3.42 21.12 -1.14
C ALA A 63 -4.79 21.77 -0.85
N SER A 64 -5.02 22.14 0.41
CA SER A 64 -6.17 22.95 0.81
C SER A 64 -5.70 24.24 1.48
N GLY A 65 -6.40 25.36 1.27
CA GLY A 65 -6.02 26.67 1.83
C GLY A 65 -4.89 27.37 1.08
N SER A 66 -4.47 28.54 1.57
CA SER A 66 -3.42 29.37 0.95
C SER A 66 -2.52 30.04 2.00
N GLY A 67 -1.30 30.41 1.58
CA GLY A 67 -0.29 31.03 2.46
C GLY A 67 -0.05 30.23 3.74
N VAL A 68 -0.13 30.90 4.90
CA VAL A 68 0.10 30.31 6.22
C VAL A 68 -0.95 29.24 6.57
N SER A 69 -2.15 29.32 6.00
CA SER A 69 -3.24 28.33 6.20
C SER A 69 -3.15 27.14 5.26
N ARG A 70 -2.20 27.14 4.31
CA ARG A 70 -2.02 26.04 3.36
C ARG A 70 -1.76 24.75 4.12
N ARG A 71 -2.51 23.71 3.80
CA ARG A 71 -2.38 22.36 4.36
C ARG A 71 -2.17 21.37 3.23
N GLN A 72 -1.20 20.51 3.40
CA GLN A 72 -0.82 19.49 2.44
C GLN A 72 -0.71 18.15 3.18
N VAL A 73 -1.39 17.13 2.69
CA VAL A 73 -1.36 15.80 3.31
C VAL A 73 -0.61 14.83 2.41
N GLU A 74 0.37 14.12 2.99
CA GLU A 74 1.08 13.02 2.38
C GLU A 74 0.61 11.71 3.02
N LEU A 75 0.17 10.77 2.19
CA LEU A 75 -0.09 9.39 2.57
C LEU A 75 1.14 8.56 2.22
N ARG A 76 1.66 7.81 3.20
CA ARG A 76 2.75 6.85 3.01
C ARG A 76 2.25 5.47 3.36
N LEU A 77 2.31 4.56 2.41
CA LEU A 77 2.00 3.15 2.61
C LEU A 77 3.27 2.33 2.47
N LYS A 78 3.39 1.33 3.34
CA LYS A 78 4.40 0.29 3.21
C LYS A 78 3.74 -1.07 3.37
N ILE A 79 4.14 -2.01 2.54
CA ILE A 79 3.88 -3.43 2.78
C ILE A 79 5.24 -4.09 2.98
N ARG A 80 5.51 -4.52 4.21
CA ARG A 80 6.71 -5.30 4.53
C ARG A 80 6.43 -6.76 4.17
N MET A 81 7.30 -7.38 3.40
CA MET A 81 7.15 -8.75 2.91
C MET A 81 8.30 -9.60 3.43
N ARG A 82 7.98 -10.62 4.22
CA ARG A 82 8.94 -11.61 4.73
C ARG A 82 8.65 -12.97 4.12
N PHE A 83 9.65 -13.58 3.50
CA PHE A 83 9.54 -14.89 2.89
C PHE A 83 9.78 -15.98 3.94
N ILE A 84 8.90 -16.97 3.96
CA ILE A 84 9.06 -18.15 4.81
C ILE A 84 9.11 -19.39 3.90
N PRO A 85 10.32 -19.80 3.45
CA PRO A 85 10.46 -20.82 2.42
C PRO A 85 9.93 -22.20 2.78
N LEU A 86 10.03 -22.61 4.05
CA LEU A 86 9.55 -23.91 4.50
C LEU A 86 8.03 -24.06 4.35
N GLN A 87 7.28 -22.96 4.55
CA GLN A 87 5.82 -22.93 4.47
C GLN A 87 5.31 -22.40 3.13
N ARG A 88 6.21 -21.98 2.22
CA ARG A 88 5.87 -21.33 0.94
C ARG A 88 4.89 -20.18 1.14
N GLU A 89 5.16 -19.33 2.14
CA GLU A 89 4.33 -18.17 2.45
C GLU A 89 5.14 -16.87 2.47
N VAL A 90 4.49 -15.80 2.05
CA VAL A 90 4.95 -14.42 2.21
C VAL A 90 4.11 -13.79 3.32
N ARG A 91 4.74 -13.52 4.46
CA ARG A 91 4.10 -12.80 5.55
C ARG A 91 4.16 -11.30 5.27
N THR A 92 3.01 -10.65 5.33
CA THR A 92 2.86 -9.24 5.01
C THR A 92 2.38 -8.42 6.18
N LEU A 93 3.03 -7.28 6.40
CA LEU A 93 2.61 -6.28 7.38
C LEU A 93 2.38 -4.96 6.65
N ASP A 94 1.13 -4.52 6.65
CA ASP A 94 0.71 -3.25 6.07
C ASP A 94 0.91 -2.14 7.12
N GLU A 95 1.60 -1.07 6.74
CA GLU A 95 1.80 0.13 7.55
C GLU A 95 1.32 1.36 6.78
N GLN A 96 0.58 2.24 7.45
CA GLN A 96 0.13 3.51 6.88
C GLN A 96 0.46 4.68 7.80
N VAL A 97 1.13 5.68 7.24
CA VAL A 97 1.41 6.95 7.93
C VAL A 97 0.81 8.09 7.14
N GLN A 98 0.06 8.95 7.83
CA GLN A 98 -0.39 10.21 7.28
C GLN A 98 0.44 11.35 7.87
N VAL A 99 1.10 12.10 6.99
CA VAL A 99 1.92 13.26 7.35
C VAL A 99 1.19 14.51 6.89
N THR A 100 0.92 15.44 7.80
CA THR A 100 0.29 16.73 7.49
C THR A 100 1.33 17.84 7.59
N TRP A 101 1.50 18.56 6.49
CA TRP A 101 2.33 19.75 6.36
C TRP A 101 1.46 21.01 6.34
N VAL A 102 1.92 22.09 6.97
CA VAL A 102 1.21 23.37 7.05
C VAL A 102 2.15 24.55 6.73
N GLY A 103 1.62 25.57 6.07
CA GLY A 103 2.30 26.84 5.79
C GLY A 103 3.08 26.87 4.47
N ASP A 104 3.77 28.00 4.26
CA ASP A 104 4.66 28.26 3.12
C ASP A 104 5.90 29.05 3.63
N PRO A 105 7.11 28.44 3.71
CA PRO A 105 7.42 27.07 3.32
C PRO A 105 6.77 26.02 4.23
N PRO A 106 6.46 24.81 3.71
CA PRO A 106 5.74 23.78 4.45
C PRO A 106 6.53 23.28 5.65
N LYS A 107 5.92 23.34 6.84
CA LYS A 107 6.44 22.78 8.10
C LYS A 107 5.61 21.58 8.53
N LEU A 108 6.25 20.58 9.14
CA LEU A 108 5.56 19.40 9.65
C LEU A 108 4.65 19.83 10.82
N ALA A 109 3.34 19.64 10.68
CA ALA A 109 2.37 20.00 11.72
C ALA A 109 1.97 18.78 12.56
N VAL A 110 1.65 17.65 11.92
CA VAL A 110 1.23 16.41 12.59
C VAL A 110 1.70 15.21 11.79
N SER A 111 2.29 14.22 12.47
CA SER A 111 2.48 12.86 11.95
C SER A 111 1.55 11.93 12.72
N ARG A 112 0.64 11.25 12.01
CA ARG A 112 -0.22 10.21 12.60
C ARG A 112 0.09 8.88 11.93
N GLU A 113 0.68 7.97 12.70
CA GLU A 113 0.74 6.55 12.35
C GLU A 113 -0.67 5.99 12.55
N SER A 114 -1.33 5.58 11.47
CA SER A 114 -2.57 4.80 11.58
C SER A 114 -2.10 3.35 11.67
N GLY A 115 -2.32 2.73 12.82
CA GLY A 115 -1.61 1.54 13.27
C GLY A 115 -1.62 0.33 12.33
N SER A 116 -0.81 -0.66 12.68
CA SER A 116 -0.71 -1.97 12.04
C SER A 116 -2.09 -2.62 11.88
N GLY A 117 -2.53 -2.83 10.64
CA GLY A 117 -3.83 -3.40 10.31
C GLY A 117 -4.21 -3.19 8.85
N PRO A 118 -5.33 -3.73 8.35
CA PRO A 118 -5.79 -3.47 6.99
C PRO A 118 -5.99 -1.96 6.80
N ALA A 119 -5.08 -1.33 6.06
CA ALA A 119 -5.11 0.10 5.76
C ALA A 119 -6.50 0.55 5.26
N PRO A 120 -6.99 1.76 5.59
CA PRO A 120 -8.18 2.35 4.98
C PRO A 120 -8.16 2.13 3.46
N ARG A 121 -9.15 1.38 2.96
CA ARG A 121 -9.11 0.82 1.60
C ARG A 121 -9.10 1.89 0.52
N VAL A 122 -9.79 3.01 0.75
CA VAL A 122 -9.99 4.04 -0.26
C VAL A 122 -10.02 5.42 0.41
N ALA A 123 -9.28 6.39 -0.13
CA ALA A 123 -9.47 7.80 0.13
C ALA A 123 -9.90 8.50 -1.16
N ARG A 124 -10.98 9.29 -1.10
CA ARG A 124 -11.49 10.08 -2.23
C ARG A 124 -11.70 11.52 -1.81
N GLU A 125 -11.37 12.45 -2.68
CA GLU A 125 -11.72 13.86 -2.51
C GLU A 125 -12.45 14.36 -3.75
N TRP A 126 -13.37 15.28 -3.52
CA TRP A 126 -14.26 15.83 -4.53
C TRP A 126 -14.24 17.34 -4.45
N THR A 127 -14.30 18.00 -5.60
CA THR A 127 -14.57 19.44 -5.72
C THR A 127 -15.86 19.68 -6.49
N TYR A 128 -16.34 20.93 -6.48
CA TYR A 128 -17.44 21.36 -7.32
C TYR A 128 -16.91 22.26 -8.43
N GLU A 129 -17.12 21.86 -9.68
CA GLU A 129 -16.79 22.67 -10.86
C GLU A 129 -18.07 23.13 -11.55
N LYS A 130 -17.99 24.27 -12.25
CA LYS A 130 -19.10 24.78 -13.05
C LYS A 130 -19.00 24.17 -14.44
N GLY A 131 -20.00 23.38 -14.84
CA GLY A 131 -20.07 22.78 -16.15
C GLY A 131 -20.36 23.80 -17.27
N PRO A 132 -20.24 23.40 -18.55
CA PRO A 132 -20.56 24.25 -19.70
C PRO A 132 -22.02 24.72 -19.71
N ASP A 133 -22.91 23.98 -19.05
CA ASP A 133 -24.33 24.27 -18.84
C ASP A 133 -24.58 25.24 -17.66
N GLY A 134 -23.53 25.75 -17.03
CA GLY A 134 -23.59 26.62 -15.87
C GLY A 134 -23.95 25.92 -14.56
N ARG A 135 -24.22 24.61 -14.57
CA ARG A 135 -24.58 23.83 -13.37
C ARG A 135 -23.34 23.36 -12.63
N ARG A 136 -23.42 23.32 -11.30
CA ARG A 136 -22.35 22.74 -10.46
C ARG A 136 -22.33 21.22 -10.63
N ARG A 137 -21.17 20.67 -10.95
CA ARG A 137 -20.91 19.23 -11.03
C ARG A 137 -19.87 18.85 -9.99
N LYS A 138 -20.06 17.69 -9.38
CA LYS A 138 -19.10 17.11 -8.43
C LYS A 138 -18.03 16.38 -9.23
N VAL A 139 -16.78 16.79 -9.11
CA VAL A 139 -15.63 16.22 -9.83
C VAL A 139 -14.69 15.57 -8.82
N GLU A 140 -14.30 14.32 -9.05
CA GLU A 140 -13.32 13.61 -8.22
C GLU A 140 -11.94 14.23 -8.49
N THR A 141 -11.35 14.85 -7.48
CA THR A 141 -10.03 15.51 -7.61
C THR A 141 -8.89 14.64 -7.11
N PHE A 142 -9.22 13.59 -6.36
CA PHE A 142 -8.25 12.67 -5.80
C PHE A 142 -8.88 11.32 -5.55
N ARG A 143 -8.18 10.28 -5.99
CA ARG A 143 -8.48 8.90 -5.65
C ARG A 143 -7.21 8.21 -5.22
N PHE A 144 -7.32 7.52 -4.11
CA PHE A 144 -6.31 6.66 -3.57
C PHE A 144 -6.96 5.36 -3.14
N ASP A 145 -6.46 4.24 -3.64
CA ASP A 145 -6.93 2.91 -3.25
C ASP A 145 -5.73 2.04 -2.90
N SER A 146 -5.62 1.59 -1.65
CA SER A 146 -4.45 0.80 -1.24
C SER A 146 -4.35 -0.54 -1.97
N ARG A 147 -5.44 -0.99 -2.61
CA ARG A 147 -5.48 -2.15 -3.49
C ARG A 147 -4.65 -1.97 -4.75
N ASP A 148 -4.46 -0.74 -5.23
CA ASP A 148 -3.62 -0.47 -6.40
C ASP A 148 -2.15 -0.87 -6.15
N MET A 149 -1.74 -0.96 -4.88
CA MET A 149 -0.47 -1.57 -4.48
C MET A 149 -0.62 -3.02 -4.02
N LYS A 150 -1.62 -3.32 -3.17
CA LYS A 150 -1.72 -4.63 -2.54
C LYS A 150 -2.11 -5.75 -3.52
N ASP A 151 -2.99 -5.47 -4.47
CA ASP A 151 -3.52 -6.49 -5.37
C ASP A 151 -2.47 -6.99 -6.37
N PRO A 152 -1.68 -6.13 -7.05
CA PRO A 152 -0.59 -6.59 -7.92
C PRO A 152 0.43 -7.45 -7.17
N LEU A 153 0.86 -7.01 -5.99
CA LEU A 153 1.81 -7.77 -5.15
C LEU A 153 1.25 -9.13 -4.75
N ARG A 154 0.00 -9.14 -4.28
CA ARG A 154 -0.66 -10.37 -3.87
C ARG A 154 -0.80 -11.33 -5.03
N ASN A 155 -1.26 -10.86 -6.18
CA ASN A 155 -1.44 -11.70 -7.36
C ASN A 155 -0.11 -12.32 -7.80
N LEU A 156 0.98 -11.54 -7.87
CA LEU A 156 2.31 -12.08 -8.16
C LEU A 156 2.75 -13.18 -7.18
N VAL A 157 2.50 -12.99 -5.88
CA VAL A 157 2.82 -14.01 -4.87
C VAL A 157 2.00 -15.29 -5.09
N LEU A 158 0.70 -15.17 -5.38
CA LEU A 158 -0.19 -16.31 -5.62
C LEU A 158 0.16 -17.04 -6.93
N GLU A 159 0.42 -16.30 -8.00
CA GLU A 159 0.84 -16.83 -9.31
C GLU A 159 2.20 -17.54 -9.23
N ALA A 160 3.08 -17.09 -8.33
CA ALA A 160 4.33 -17.78 -8.02
C ALA A 160 4.13 -19.05 -7.17
N GLY A 161 2.90 -19.40 -6.78
CA GLY A 161 2.58 -20.56 -5.95
C GLY A 161 2.83 -20.37 -4.46
N TRP A 162 2.94 -19.12 -3.99
CA TRP A 162 3.15 -18.81 -2.57
C TRP A 162 1.88 -18.29 -1.92
N THR A 163 1.71 -18.58 -0.63
CA THR A 163 0.60 -18.05 0.18
C THR A 163 0.87 -16.60 0.55
N TRP A 164 -0.07 -15.70 0.26
CA TRP A 164 -0.05 -14.34 0.82
C TRP A 164 -0.67 -14.36 2.21
N ARG A 165 0.10 -14.12 3.27
CA ARG A 165 -0.40 -14.14 4.66
C ARG A 165 -0.25 -12.78 5.32
N GLY A 166 -1.36 -12.06 5.49
CA GLY A 166 -1.34 -10.83 6.28
C GLY A 166 -1.17 -11.12 7.77
N VAL A 167 -0.45 -10.24 8.48
CA VAL A 167 -0.35 -10.26 9.95
C VAL A 167 -0.61 -8.88 10.54
N VAL A 168 -0.86 -8.85 11.84
CA VAL A 168 -1.15 -7.62 12.59
C VAL A 168 -0.01 -7.19 13.53
N TYR A 169 0.99 -8.05 13.74
CA TYR A 169 2.15 -7.79 14.59
C TYR A 169 3.46 -7.82 13.80
N ARG A 170 4.44 -7.04 14.26
CA ARG A 170 5.79 -6.99 13.66
C ARG A 170 6.52 -8.33 13.84
N PHE A 171 7.23 -8.78 12.81
CA PHE A 171 8.13 -9.95 12.86
C PHE A 171 9.52 -9.58 13.38
#